data_AF-A0A246IW46-F1
#
_entry.id   AF-A0A246IW46-F1
#
_cell.length_a   1.000
_cell.length_b   1.000
_cell.length_c   1.000
_cell.angle_alpha   90.00
_cell.angle_beta   90.00
_cell.angle_gamma   90.00
#
_symmetry.space_group_name_H-M   'P 1'
#
loop_
_entity.id
_entity.type
_entity.pdbx_description
1 polymer ?
#
loop_
_entity_poly.entity_id
_entity_poly.type
_entity_poly.pdbx_seq_one_letter_code
_entity_poly.pdbx_strand_id
1 'polypeptide(L)'
;MPRNATDWMKAPGLAQDLDLRVELPVAFAFKVEFFNVPGHGGPLQCSFQEVSGMEQTLETEEVPEGGENRYVHQLPTRAKAKRLTLRRGLVDRGSPFVAWCRRSLQGGMEVPLQLVDVKVQLFGQLNQPLLVWSCNGAFPVRWNIDSFESTKNEAAIEEIELAYRNCVSPS
;
A
#
# COMPACT_ATOMS: atom_id res chain seq x y z
N MET A 1 -3.16 -29.33 -64.94
CA MET A 1 -1.94 -29.27 -64.09
C MET A 1 -0.95 -28.34 -64.76
N PRO A 2 -0.12 -27.53 -64.05
CA PRO A 2 -0.25 -26.92 -62.70
C PRO A 2 -0.61 -25.41 -62.81
N ARG A 3 -1.36 -24.77 -61.89
CA ARG A 3 -1.04 -24.28 -60.52
C ARG A 3 0.11 -23.24 -60.47
N ASN A 4 -0.22 -21.96 -60.31
CA ASN A 4 0.09 -21.24 -59.06
C ASN A 4 -0.52 -19.83 -59.02
N ALA A 5 -1.23 -19.57 -57.93
CA ALA A 5 -1.77 -18.30 -57.50
C ALA A 5 -1.05 -17.93 -56.21
N THR A 6 -0.23 -16.88 -56.22
CA THR A 6 0.08 -16.03 -55.04
C THR A 6 1.03 -14.92 -55.46
N ASP A 7 0.46 -13.79 -55.85
CA ASP A 7 1.16 -12.50 -55.84
C ASP A 7 0.18 -11.46 -55.32
N TRP A 8 0.17 -11.28 -53.99
CA TRP A 8 -0.26 -10.05 -53.34
C TRP A 8 0.11 -10.04 -51.84
N MET A 9 0.72 -8.92 -51.46
CA MET A 9 0.78 -8.29 -50.12
C MET A 9 1.81 -8.80 -49.10
N LYS A 10 2.90 -8.01 -49.03
CA LYS A 10 3.29 -7.19 -47.86
C LYS A 10 3.13 -7.86 -46.49
N ALA A 11 4.28 -8.03 -45.84
CA ALA A 11 4.48 -8.43 -44.44
C ALA A 11 3.47 -7.80 -43.44
N PRO A 12 3.19 -8.51 -42.33
CA PRO A 12 4.08 -8.34 -41.18
C PRO A 12 4.46 -9.67 -40.52
N GLY A 13 5.75 -10.00 -40.56
CA GLY A 13 6.37 -10.68 -39.44
C GLY A 13 6.49 -9.65 -38.31
N LEU A 14 5.57 -9.73 -37.35
CA LEU A 14 5.66 -9.24 -35.96
C LEU A 14 4.30 -9.49 -35.28
N ALA A 15 3.76 -10.69 -35.43
CA ALA A 15 3.04 -11.25 -34.29
C ALA A 15 4.15 -11.59 -33.28
N GLN A 16 4.54 -10.60 -32.47
CA GLN A 16 4.98 -10.93 -31.12
C GLN A 16 3.83 -11.71 -30.55
N ASP A 17 3.99 -13.03 -30.56
CA ASP A 17 3.24 -13.93 -29.72
C ASP A 17 3.55 -13.43 -28.31
N LEU A 18 2.75 -12.46 -27.86
CA LEU A 18 2.81 -11.91 -26.54
C LEU A 18 2.37 -13.08 -25.68
N ASP A 19 3.36 -13.84 -25.24
CA ASP A 19 3.23 -14.92 -24.29
C ASP A 19 2.41 -14.33 -23.14
N LEU A 20 1.09 -14.57 -23.18
CA LEU A 20 0.09 -14.10 -22.23
C LEU A 20 0.22 -14.91 -20.94
N ARG A 21 1.47 -15.18 -20.53
CA ARG A 21 1.81 -15.45 -19.16
C ARG A 21 1.52 -14.17 -18.43
N VAL A 22 0.34 -14.13 -17.80
CA VAL A 22 0.06 -13.20 -16.73
C VAL A 22 1.12 -13.45 -15.67
N GLU A 23 2.26 -12.74 -15.77
CA GLU A 23 3.29 -12.81 -14.76
C GLU A 23 2.72 -12.15 -13.50
N LEU A 24 2.65 -12.91 -12.42
CA LEU A 24 2.23 -12.37 -11.13
C LEU A 24 3.22 -11.26 -10.75
N PRO A 25 2.73 -10.05 -10.44
CA PRO A 25 3.62 -8.96 -10.11
C PRO A 25 4.37 -9.27 -8.80
N VAL A 26 5.66 -8.99 -8.80
CA VAL A 26 6.57 -9.22 -7.68
C VAL A 26 6.46 -8.08 -6.65
N ALA A 27 6.26 -8.42 -5.39
CA ALA A 27 5.97 -7.46 -4.32
C ALA A 27 7.16 -6.59 -3.86
N PHE A 28 8.36 -6.78 -4.43
CA PHE A 28 9.57 -6.05 -3.98
C PHE A 28 9.70 -4.65 -4.60
N ALA A 29 9.09 -4.42 -5.77
CA ALA A 29 9.19 -3.16 -6.49
C ALA A 29 7.97 -2.29 -6.17
N PHE A 30 8.08 -1.44 -5.14
CA PHE A 30 6.99 -0.57 -4.73
C PHE A 30 7.47 0.83 -4.36
N LYS A 31 6.52 1.76 -4.32
CA LYS A 31 6.73 3.16 -3.98
C LYS A 31 5.61 3.65 -3.08
N VAL A 32 5.94 4.52 -2.13
CA VAL A 32 4.98 5.13 -1.22
C VAL A 32 5.00 6.65 -1.38
N GLU A 33 3.82 7.22 -1.60
CA GLU A 33 3.62 8.67 -1.73
C GLU A 33 2.63 9.18 -0.70
N PHE A 34 2.97 10.29 -0.06
CA PHE A 34 2.14 10.98 0.92
C PHE A 34 1.62 12.29 0.33
N PHE A 35 0.33 12.54 0.44
CA PHE A 35 -0.33 13.74 -0.07
C PHE A 35 -0.88 14.56 1.09
N ASN A 36 -0.86 15.89 0.95
CA ASN A 36 -1.30 16.84 1.98
C ASN A 36 -0.42 16.82 3.25
N VAL A 37 0.87 16.53 3.10
CA VAL A 37 1.83 16.59 4.22
C VAL A 37 2.00 18.06 4.66
N PRO A 38 1.84 18.39 5.95
CA PRO A 38 1.96 19.77 6.44
C PRO A 38 3.33 20.38 6.12
N GLY A 39 3.32 21.59 5.54
CA GLY A 39 4.55 22.30 5.17
C GLY A 39 5.23 21.77 3.92
N HIS A 40 4.59 20.90 3.13
CA HIS A 40 5.11 20.39 1.87
C HIS A 40 4.11 20.63 0.72
N GLY A 41 4.58 21.26 -0.36
CA GLY A 41 3.74 21.76 -1.46
C GLY A 41 3.41 20.75 -2.56
N GLY A 42 3.35 19.45 -2.26
CA GLY A 42 3.11 18.42 -3.26
C GLY A 42 3.13 17.00 -2.69
N PRO A 43 3.13 15.97 -3.55
CA PRO A 43 3.32 14.59 -3.14
C PRO A 43 4.72 14.38 -2.59
N LEU A 44 4.81 13.92 -1.33
CA LEU A 44 6.07 13.56 -0.70
C LEU A 44 6.35 12.09 -0.94
N GLN A 45 7.46 11.79 -1.62
CA GLN A 45 7.92 10.41 -1.81
C GLN A 45 8.82 9.99 -0.66
N CYS A 46 8.63 8.78 -0.15
CA CYS A 46 9.47 8.19 0.88
C CYS A 46 9.77 6.73 0.53
N SER A 47 11.00 6.30 0.80
CA SER A 47 11.43 4.91 0.60
C SER A 47 11.21 4.10 1.87
N PHE A 48 10.66 2.89 1.71
CA PHE A 48 10.42 1.94 2.79
C PHE A 48 10.98 0.58 2.40
N GLN A 49 11.42 -0.17 3.41
CA GLN A 49 11.81 -1.57 3.28
C GLN A 49 10.58 -2.47 3.27
N GLU A 50 9.54 -2.12 4.04
CA GLU A 50 8.31 -2.90 4.13
C GLU A 50 7.11 -1.98 4.32
N VAL A 51 5.99 -2.34 3.69
CA VAL A 51 4.67 -1.73 3.87
C VAL A 51 3.66 -2.84 4.05
N SER A 52 2.89 -2.80 5.14
CA SER A 52 1.91 -3.84 5.44
C SER A 52 0.67 -3.27 6.14
N GLY A 53 -0.38 -4.09 6.29
CA GLY A 53 -1.58 -3.68 7.01
C GLY A 53 -2.60 -2.89 6.18
N MET A 54 -2.54 -2.97 4.85
CA MET A 54 -3.61 -2.54 3.93
C MET A 54 -4.77 -3.54 3.96
N GLU A 55 -5.41 -3.68 5.12
CA GLU A 55 -6.42 -4.70 5.41
C GLU A 55 -7.72 -4.03 5.86
N GLN A 56 -8.84 -4.52 5.36
CA GLN A 56 -10.19 -4.17 5.82
C GLN A 56 -10.96 -5.43 6.12
N THR A 57 -11.61 -5.44 7.29
CA THR A 57 -12.44 -6.55 7.76
C THR A 57 -13.86 -6.04 8.01
N LEU A 58 -14.86 -6.83 7.67
CA LEU A 58 -16.26 -6.56 8.00
C LEU A 58 -16.62 -7.46 9.18
N GLU A 59 -16.77 -6.87 10.37
CA GLU A 59 -17.17 -7.63 11.55
C GLU A 59 -18.60 -8.14 11.35
N THR A 60 -18.86 -9.41 11.70
CA THR A 60 -20.19 -10.03 11.62
C THR A 60 -20.68 -10.45 12.99
N GLU A 61 -22.00 -10.47 13.17
CA GLU A 61 -22.67 -11.04 14.33
C GLU A 61 -23.55 -12.23 13.92
N GLU A 62 -23.61 -13.24 14.78
CA GLU A 62 -24.38 -14.45 14.57
C GLU A 62 -25.79 -14.32 15.17
N VAL A 63 -26.81 -14.54 14.35
CA VAL A 63 -28.22 -14.48 14.76
C VAL A 63 -28.90 -15.83 14.48
N PRO A 64 -29.18 -16.64 15.51
CA PRO A 64 -29.92 -17.88 15.35
C PRO A 64 -31.42 -17.60 15.24
N GLU A 65 -32.10 -18.26 14.29
CA GLU A 65 -33.55 -18.20 14.14
C GLU A 65 -34.23 -19.38 14.83
N GLY A 66 -35.33 -19.11 15.53
CA GLY A 66 -36.13 -20.16 16.16
C GLY A 66 -36.77 -21.08 15.12
N GLY A 67 -36.60 -22.40 15.29
CA GLY A 67 -37.19 -23.41 14.39
C GLY A 67 -36.32 -23.77 13.19
N GLU A 68 -35.20 -23.08 12.96
CA GLU A 68 -34.20 -23.44 11.96
C GLU A 68 -32.92 -23.92 12.65
N ASN A 69 -32.56 -25.19 12.44
CA ASN A 69 -31.40 -25.84 13.08
C ASN A 69 -30.28 -26.16 12.08
N ARG A 70 -30.44 -25.84 10.79
CA ARG A 70 -29.46 -26.15 9.74
C ARG A 70 -28.39 -25.08 9.58
N TYR A 71 -28.68 -23.83 9.95
CA TYR A 71 -27.74 -22.71 9.80
C TYR A 71 -28.03 -21.57 10.78
N VAL A 72 -27.09 -20.64 10.88
CA VAL A 72 -27.15 -19.39 11.66
C VAL A 72 -26.91 -18.22 10.70
N HIS A 73 -27.62 -17.11 10.88
CA HIS A 73 -27.40 -15.91 10.05
C HIS A 73 -26.15 -15.17 10.51
N GLN A 74 -25.35 -14.69 9.56
CA GLN A 74 -24.24 -13.78 9.85
C GLN A 74 -24.57 -12.41 9.29
N LEU A 75 -24.78 -11.43 10.18
CA LEU A 75 -25.15 -10.07 9.81
C LEU A 75 -23.93 -9.14 9.91
N PRO A 76 -23.66 -8.30 8.90
CA PRO A 76 -22.54 -7.38 8.94
C PRO A 76 -22.80 -6.22 9.91
N THR A 77 -21.77 -5.82 10.65
CA THR A 77 -21.86 -4.77 11.67
C THR A 77 -21.01 -3.55 11.29
N ARG A 78 -19.70 -3.57 11.58
CA ARG A 78 -18.78 -2.46 11.32
C ARG A 78 -17.61 -2.89 10.46
N ALA A 79 -17.15 -1.99 9.60
CA ALA A 79 -15.86 -2.14 8.93
C ALA A 79 -14.73 -1.75 9.89
N LYS A 80 -13.67 -2.55 9.92
CA LYS A 80 -12.48 -2.31 10.72
C LYS A 80 -11.24 -2.38 9.84
N ALA A 81 -10.46 -1.31 9.90
CA ALA A 81 -9.17 -1.21 9.25
C ALA A 81 -8.04 -1.60 10.20
N LYS A 82 -7.04 -2.32 9.69
CA LYS A 82 -5.77 -2.51 10.40
C LYS A 82 -4.94 -1.23 10.35
N ARG A 83 -3.84 -1.16 11.11
CA ARG A 83 -2.86 -0.08 11.01
C ARG A 83 -1.98 -0.31 9.78
N LEU A 84 -1.72 0.75 9.01
CA LEU A 84 -0.70 0.72 7.96
C LEU A 84 0.66 0.78 8.64
N THR A 85 1.46 -0.27 8.50
CA THR A 85 2.79 -0.38 9.12
C THR A 85 3.84 -0.11 8.06
N LEU A 86 4.76 0.81 8.38
CA LEU A 86 5.80 1.29 7.49
C LEU A 86 7.15 1.08 8.15
N ARG A 87 7.99 0.18 7.60
CA ARG A 87 9.36 -0.06 8.09
C ARG A 87 10.38 0.52 7.12
N ARG A 88 11.37 1.25 7.62
CA ARG A 88 12.46 1.82 6.81
C ARG A 88 13.74 2.00 7.61
N GLY A 89 14.85 2.21 6.91
CA GLY A 89 16.09 2.65 7.54
C GLY A 89 15.93 4.01 8.22
N LEU A 90 16.61 4.20 9.34
CA LEU A 90 16.66 5.46 10.07
C LEU A 90 17.38 6.52 9.20
N VAL A 91 16.69 7.62 8.87
CA VAL A 91 17.24 8.71 8.04
C VAL A 91 17.37 9.99 8.88
N ASP A 92 18.39 10.80 8.59
CA ASP A 92 18.70 12.03 9.32
C ASP A 92 17.57 13.08 9.30
N ARG A 93 17.60 13.96 10.30
CA ARG A 93 16.55 14.90 10.69
C ARG A 93 16.38 16.00 9.64
N GLY A 94 15.25 15.99 8.95
CA GLY A 94 14.89 17.04 7.99
C GLY A 94 13.73 16.70 7.06
N SER A 95 13.34 15.41 6.98
CA SER A 95 12.21 14.97 6.16
C SER A 95 10.87 15.56 6.67
N PRO A 96 10.03 16.14 5.79
CA PRO A 96 8.68 16.58 6.16
C PRO A 96 7.81 15.45 6.74
N PHE A 97 8.04 14.21 6.32
CA PHE A 97 7.40 13.02 6.88
C PHE A 97 7.76 12.84 8.36
N VAL A 98 9.04 12.94 8.72
CA VAL A 98 9.51 12.87 10.11
C VAL A 98 8.91 14.00 10.95
N ALA A 99 8.85 15.21 10.42
CA ALA A 99 8.26 16.35 11.10
C ALA A 99 6.76 16.14 11.38
N TRP A 100 6.02 15.63 10.39
CA TRP A 100 4.62 15.26 10.54
C TRP A 100 4.41 14.15 11.57
N CYS A 101 5.23 13.10 11.55
CA CYS A 101 5.20 12.02 12.55
C CYS A 101 5.45 12.54 13.97
N ARG A 102 6.50 13.35 14.17
CA ARG A 102 6.80 13.93 15.49
C ARG A 102 5.67 14.83 15.98
N ARG A 103 5.19 15.74 15.13
CA ARG A 103 4.10 16.65 15.51
C ARG A 103 2.84 15.89 15.92
N SER A 104 2.50 14.81 15.22
CA SER A 104 1.31 14.01 15.52
C SER A 104 1.43 13.24 16.84
N LEU A 105 2.59 12.65 17.11
CA LEU A 105 2.80 11.80 18.29
C LEU A 105 3.21 12.57 19.55
N GLN A 106 3.89 13.70 19.40
CA GLN A 106 4.54 14.44 20.50
C GLN A 106 3.94 15.84 20.70
N GLY A 107 3.03 16.29 19.83
CA GLY A 107 2.47 17.64 19.87
C GLY A 107 1.42 17.88 20.96
N GLY A 108 1.22 16.94 21.89
CA GLY A 108 0.33 17.13 23.06
C GLY A 108 -1.14 17.40 22.74
N MET A 109 -1.58 17.20 21.49
CA MET A 109 -2.91 17.58 20.99
C MET A 109 -3.23 19.08 21.09
N GLU A 110 -2.21 19.94 21.20
CA GLU A 110 -2.40 21.41 21.21
C GLU A 110 -2.94 21.94 19.88
N VAL A 111 -2.71 21.20 18.79
CA VAL A 111 -3.18 21.48 17.44
C VAL A 111 -3.88 20.23 16.90
N PRO A 112 -4.97 20.37 16.11
CA PRO A 112 -5.61 19.23 15.47
C PRO A 112 -4.65 18.39 14.62
N LEU A 113 -4.78 17.06 14.71
CA LEU A 113 -4.02 16.12 13.90
C LEU A 113 -4.25 16.41 12.41
N GLN A 114 -3.15 16.46 11.67
CA GLN A 114 -3.18 16.66 10.23
C GLN A 114 -3.25 15.30 9.54
N LEU A 115 -4.34 15.07 8.80
CA LEU A 115 -4.59 13.85 8.07
C LEU A 115 -3.92 13.90 6.70
N VAL A 116 -3.28 12.80 6.31
CA VAL A 116 -2.48 12.68 5.09
C VAL A 116 -2.97 11.47 4.31
N ASP A 117 -3.07 11.58 2.99
CA ASP A 117 -3.41 10.42 2.15
C ASP A 117 -2.14 9.68 1.72
N VAL A 118 -2.17 8.36 1.78
CA VAL A 118 -1.02 7.51 1.47
C VAL A 118 -1.35 6.63 0.28
N LYS A 119 -0.52 6.69 -0.77
CA LYS A 119 -0.59 5.78 -1.91
C LYS A 119 0.56 4.79 -1.87
N VAL A 120 0.24 3.51 -1.94
CA VAL A 120 1.20 2.42 -2.10
C VAL A 120 1.06 1.91 -3.53
N GLN A 121 2.12 2.03 -4.31
CA GLN A 121 2.14 1.72 -5.73
C GLN A 121 3.05 0.52 -5.95
N LEU A 122 2.52 -0.55 -6.52
CA LEU A 122 3.30 -1.70 -6.98
C LEU A 122 3.72 -1.47 -8.43
N PHE A 123 4.99 -1.67 -8.73
CA PHE A 123 5.59 -1.40 -10.03
C PHE A 123 5.88 -2.69 -10.79
N GLY A 124 5.67 -2.63 -12.11
CA GLY A 124 6.05 -3.68 -13.05
C GLY A 124 7.45 -3.47 -13.61
N GLN A 125 7.89 -4.41 -14.45
CA GLN A 125 9.22 -4.39 -15.10
C GLN A 125 9.47 -3.11 -15.93
N LEU A 126 8.40 -2.48 -16.46
CA LEU A 126 8.46 -1.27 -17.28
C LEU A 126 8.50 0.03 -16.45
N ASN A 127 8.74 -0.06 -15.14
CA ASN A 127 8.72 1.08 -14.21
C ASN A 127 7.41 1.89 -14.25
N GLN A 128 6.31 1.20 -14.55
CA GLN A 128 4.95 1.74 -14.50
C GLN A 128 4.21 1.15 -13.30
N PRO A 129 3.39 1.96 -12.59
CA PRO A 129 2.56 1.45 -11.51
C PRO A 129 1.51 0.50 -12.08
N LEU A 130 1.52 -0.75 -11.62
CA LEU A 130 0.55 -1.78 -11.97
C LEU A 130 -0.69 -1.69 -11.11
N LEU A 131 -0.49 -1.51 -9.80
CA LEU A 131 -1.56 -1.51 -8.79
C LEU A 131 -1.30 -0.38 -7.80
N VAL A 132 -2.35 0.32 -7.41
CA VAL A 132 -2.28 1.42 -6.44
C VAL A 132 -3.32 1.23 -5.36
N TRP A 133 -2.86 1.09 -4.12
CA TRP A 133 -3.70 1.18 -2.92
C TRP A 133 -3.70 2.60 -2.41
N SER A 134 -4.88 3.12 -2.06
CA SER A 134 -5.04 4.48 -1.53
C SER A 134 -5.64 4.43 -0.13
N CYS A 135 -4.80 4.66 0.89
CA CYS A 135 -5.22 4.75 2.28
C CYS A 135 -5.47 6.22 2.64
N ASN A 136 -6.73 6.57 2.90
CA ASN A 136 -7.17 7.96 3.02
C ASN A 136 -7.28 8.40 4.49
N GLY A 137 -6.93 9.67 4.73
CA GLY A 137 -7.03 10.30 6.04
C GLY A 137 -6.18 9.60 7.10
N ALA A 138 -4.94 9.27 6.75
CA ALA A 138 -4.02 8.58 7.64
C ALA A 138 -3.35 9.54 8.64
N PHE A 139 -3.03 9.04 9.83
CA PHE A 139 -2.24 9.75 10.82
C PHE A 139 -1.40 8.80 11.68
N PRO A 140 -0.22 9.24 12.17
CA PRO A 140 0.69 8.41 12.94
C PRO A 140 0.14 8.10 14.34
N VAL A 141 0.24 6.85 14.76
CA VAL A 141 -0.19 6.37 16.09
C VAL A 141 0.90 5.66 16.87
N ARG A 142 1.96 5.17 16.20
CA ARG A 142 3.13 4.57 16.85
C ARG A 142 4.38 4.86 16.05
N TRP A 143 5.50 5.05 16.75
CA TRP A 143 6.84 5.08 16.17
C TRP A 143 7.78 4.30 17.08
N ASN A 144 8.38 3.25 16.55
CA ASN A 144 9.36 2.43 17.21
C ASN A 144 10.68 2.46 16.46
N ILE A 145 11.79 2.37 17.19
CA ILE A 145 13.13 2.19 16.63
C ILE A 145 13.59 0.81 17.12
N ASP A 146 14.09 -0.01 16.21
CA ASP A 146 14.61 -1.34 16.56
C ASP A 146 15.81 -1.21 17.52
N SER A 147 16.08 -2.26 18.28
CA SER A 147 17.14 -2.25 19.29
C SER A 147 18.53 -2.06 18.68
N PHE A 148 19.37 -1.27 19.34
CA PHE A 148 20.77 -1.11 18.96
C PHE A 148 21.63 -2.21 19.59
N GLU A 149 22.19 -3.11 18.77
CA GLU A 149 23.04 -4.21 19.20
C GLU A 149 24.49 -4.04 18.72
N SER A 150 25.43 -3.86 19.65
CA SER A 150 26.86 -3.60 19.31
C SER A 150 27.59 -4.77 18.63
N THR A 151 27.02 -5.98 18.68
CA THR A 151 27.60 -7.20 18.10
C THR A 151 27.02 -7.56 16.72
N LYS A 152 26.00 -6.83 16.25
CA LYS A 152 25.36 -7.05 14.95
C LYS A 152 25.66 -5.90 14.00
N ASN A 153 25.89 -6.22 12.74
CA ASN A 153 26.11 -5.24 11.67
C ASN A 153 24.84 -5.14 10.80
N GLU A 154 23.78 -4.59 11.39
CA GLU A 154 22.48 -4.42 10.75
C GLU A 154 22.14 -2.93 10.63
N ALA A 155 21.33 -2.58 9.63
CA ALA A 155 20.85 -1.21 9.48
C ALA A 155 19.91 -0.87 10.63
N ALA A 156 20.01 0.36 11.17
CA ALA A 156 19.03 0.85 12.13
C ALA A 156 17.67 1.03 11.42
N ILE A 157 16.65 0.31 11.88
CA ILE A 157 15.31 0.34 11.31
C ILE A 157 14.36 1.10 12.26
N GLU A 158 13.49 1.90 11.66
CA GLU A 158 12.33 2.45 12.33
C GLU A 158 11.04 1.89 11.74
N GLU A 159 10.04 1.78 12.60
CA GLU A 159 8.71 1.31 12.27
C GLU A 159 7.67 2.34 12.72
N ILE A 160 6.85 2.77 11.77
CA ILE A 160 5.78 3.74 12.00
C ILE A 160 4.45 3.10 11.65
N GLU A 161 3.51 3.18 12.57
CA GLU A 161 2.13 2.77 12.32
C GLU A 161 1.24 3.97 12.10
N LEU A 162 0.42 3.90 11.04
CA LEU A 162 -0.60 4.87 10.75
C LEU A 162 -1.99 4.27 10.96
N ALA A 163 -2.84 4.99 11.68
CA ALA A 163 -4.27 4.81 11.58
C ALA A 163 -4.75 5.43 10.27
N TYR A 164 -5.72 4.82 9.60
CA TYR A 164 -6.38 5.41 8.43
C TYR A 164 -7.88 5.16 8.47
N ARG A 165 -8.64 5.94 7.72
CA ARG A 165 -10.11 5.82 7.69
C ARG A 165 -10.58 4.68 6.80
N ASN A 166 -10.04 4.61 5.59
CA ASN A 166 -10.31 3.54 4.64
C ASN A 166 -9.08 3.34 3.73
N CYS A 167 -8.94 2.15 3.15
CA CYS A 167 -7.90 1.89 2.16
C CYS A 167 -8.45 1.18 0.93
N VAL A 168 -8.58 1.91 -0.16
CA VAL A 168 -9.21 1.43 -1.38
C VAL A 168 -8.19 0.58 -2.16
N SER A 169 -8.59 -0.65 -2.49
CA SER A 169 -7.80 -1.53 -3.35
C SER A 169 -7.81 -1.02 -4.80
N PRO A 170 -6.79 -1.36 -5.60
CA PRO A 170 -6.81 -1.07 -7.03
C PRO A 170 -8.04 -1.69 -7.68
N SER A 171 -8.68 -0.94 -8.59
CA SER A 171 -9.75 -1.41 -9.48
C SER A 171 -9.19 -1.93 -10.79
#